data_AF-A0A8D8BHA3-F1
#
_entry.id   AF-A0A8D8BHA3-F1
#
_cell.length_a   1.000
_cell.length_b   1.000
_cell.length_c   1.000
_cell.angle_alpha   90.00
_cell.angle_beta   90.00
_cell.angle_gamma   90.00
#
_symmetry.space_group_name_H-M   'P 1'
#
loop_
_entity.id
_entity.type
_entity.pdbx_description
1 polymer ?
#
loop_
_entity_poly.entity_id
_entity_poly.type
_entity_poly.pdbx_seq_one_letter_code
_entity_poly.pdbx_strand_id
1 'polypeptide(L)'
;MVSFITKIVPSPDWFVGLDSYNLCRGGRWADNVTIELSPLDAGTSNGLTFTSPKWPTNPPNVIEKITARYPKHFASSFFYPEIKHLPTIARVTFEKLHEYYGSNNVHKKVKKLKTKQRKRLLKKLAAARGNDSRKSENETEKQVNDCRVGAWSPWSPCSKSCDVGKRTRSRVVVRYAVDQGRDCPHLTETQWCGSARKCSVDENYFRW
;
A
#
# COMPACT_ATOMS: atom_id res chain seq x y z
N MET A 1 6.91 4.57 -1.78
CA MET A 1 8.04 4.88 -0.89
C MET A 1 7.75 4.34 0.48
N VAL A 2 8.77 4.01 1.27
CA VAL A 2 8.64 3.50 2.64
C VAL A 2 9.54 4.33 3.56
N SER A 3 8.97 4.77 4.67
CA SER A 3 9.69 5.41 5.77
C SER A 3 9.35 4.71 7.07
N PHE A 4 10.32 4.56 7.96
CA PHE A 4 10.10 4.08 9.32
C PHE A 4 11.20 4.57 10.25
N ILE A 5 10.93 4.51 11.55
CA ILE A 5 11.85 4.86 12.62
C ILE A 5 11.71 3.84 13.75
N THR A 6 12.81 3.52 14.43
CA THR A 6 12.81 2.76 15.68
C THR A 6 13.84 3.33 16.64
N LYS A 7 13.44 3.52 17.89
CA LYS A 7 14.27 4.09 18.94
C LYS A 7 15.35 3.09 19.38
N ILE A 8 16.57 3.57 19.63
CA ILE A 8 17.61 2.82 20.32
C ILE A 8 17.31 2.91 21.82
N VAL A 9 17.24 1.77 22.52
CA VAL A 9 16.84 1.73 23.94
C VAL A 9 17.93 1.08 24.80
N PRO A 10 18.35 1.70 25.92
CA PRO A 10 18.07 3.09 26.30
C PRO A 10 18.88 4.06 25.42
N SER A 11 18.36 5.27 25.22
CA SER A 11 19.11 6.38 24.62
C SER A 11 18.43 7.71 24.96
N PRO A 12 19.17 8.83 24.88
CA PRO A 12 18.61 10.17 25.02
C PRO A 12 17.47 10.38 24.01
N ASP A 13 17.80 10.34 22.73
CA ASP A 13 16.88 10.51 21.60
C ASP A 13 17.41 9.87 20.30
N TRP A 14 18.24 8.84 20.43
CA TRP A 14 18.84 8.18 19.28
C TRP A 14 17.91 7.14 18.66
N PHE A 15 17.98 7.00 17.34
CA PHE A 15 17.14 6.07 16.58
C PHE A 15 17.87 5.53 15.34
N VAL A 16 17.27 4.53 14.72
CA VAL A 16 17.59 4.14 13.34
C VAL A 16 16.31 4.20 12.51
N GLY A 17 16.45 4.45 11.22
CA GLY A 17 15.28 4.57 10.36
C GLY A 17 15.64 4.70 8.89
N LEU A 18 14.60 4.64 8.07
CA LEU A 18 14.66 4.99 6.67
C LEU A 18 13.68 6.10 6.39
N ASP A 19 14.09 7.02 5.54
CA ASP A 19 13.22 8.05 4.98
C ASP A 19 13.06 7.82 3.47
N SER A 20 11.80 7.78 3.03
CA SER A 20 11.37 7.88 1.64
C SER A 20 12.04 6.87 0.70
N TYR A 21 12.33 5.67 1.19
CA TYR A 21 13.00 4.65 0.40
C TYR A 21 12.09 4.13 -0.73
N ASN A 22 12.58 4.17 -1.96
CA ASN A 22 11.80 3.72 -3.13
C ASN A 22 12.08 2.24 -3.48
N LEU A 23 11.10 1.39 -3.16
CA LEU A 23 11.09 -0.04 -3.51
C LEU A 23 10.67 -0.31 -4.97
N CYS A 24 10.15 0.69 -5.70
CA CYS A 24 9.77 0.56 -7.10
C CYS A 24 10.78 1.30 -7.99
N ARG A 25 11.54 0.56 -8.80
CA ARG A 25 12.56 1.13 -9.70
C ARG A 25 12.23 0.74 -11.13
N GLY A 26 12.11 1.74 -12.01
CA GLY A 26 11.78 1.51 -13.42
C GLY A 26 10.43 0.81 -13.64
N GLY A 27 9.44 1.07 -12.78
CA GLY A 27 8.11 0.44 -12.85
C GLY A 27 8.05 -1.01 -12.38
N ARG A 28 9.13 -1.52 -11.76
CA ARG A 28 9.19 -2.87 -11.18
C ARG A 28 9.44 -2.80 -9.67
N TRP A 29 8.70 -3.60 -8.91
CA TRP A 29 8.93 -3.76 -7.47
C TRP A 29 10.13 -4.65 -7.23
N ALA A 30 11.03 -4.20 -6.36
CA ALA A 30 12.17 -4.99 -5.93
C ALA A 30 11.71 -6.26 -5.18
N ASP A 31 12.30 -7.41 -5.51
CA ASP A 31 11.95 -8.70 -4.90
C ASP A 31 12.56 -8.85 -3.50
N ASN A 32 13.81 -8.43 -3.33
CA ASN A 32 14.50 -8.43 -2.05
C ASN A 32 15.48 -7.24 -2.00
N VAL A 33 15.46 -6.48 -0.89
CA VAL A 33 16.39 -5.38 -0.64
C VAL A 33 16.81 -5.41 0.83
N THR A 34 18.11 -5.53 1.09
CA THR A 34 18.69 -5.32 2.43
C THR A 34 19.38 -3.97 2.51
N ILE A 35 19.11 -3.24 3.58
CA ILE A 35 19.65 -1.90 3.82
C ILE A 35 20.29 -1.88 5.20
N GLU A 36 21.52 -1.39 5.24
CA GLU A 36 22.26 -1.17 6.48
C GLU A 36 21.92 0.19 7.07
N LEU A 37 21.58 0.21 8.36
CA LEU A 37 21.19 1.42 9.07
C LEU A 37 22.32 1.88 9.98
N SER A 38 22.42 3.20 10.12
CA SER A 38 23.33 3.86 11.05
C SER A 38 22.52 4.58 12.14
N PRO A 39 23.09 4.76 13.34
CA PRO A 39 22.44 5.54 14.39
C PRO A 39 22.29 7.01 13.96
N LEU A 40 21.14 7.57 14.27
CA LEU A 40 20.77 8.97 14.06
C LEU A 40 20.41 9.60 15.41
N ASP A 41 20.77 10.86 15.57
CA ASP A 41 20.39 11.72 16.68
C ASP A 41 19.19 12.57 16.26
N ALA A 42 18.16 12.67 17.11
CA ALA A 42 16.96 13.44 16.78
C ALA A 42 17.12 14.96 16.99
N GLY A 43 18.17 15.40 17.68
CA GLY A 43 18.45 16.81 17.96
C GLY A 43 17.60 17.40 19.07
N THR A 44 17.01 16.57 19.93
CA THR A 44 16.08 16.96 21.00
C THR A 44 16.62 16.74 22.41
N SER A 45 17.69 15.95 22.57
CA SER A 45 18.35 15.68 23.85
C SER A 45 19.87 15.73 23.73
N ASN A 46 20.54 16.44 24.65
CA ASN A 46 21.99 16.62 24.72
C ASN A 46 22.73 15.46 25.43
N GLY A 47 22.04 14.36 25.73
CA GLY A 47 22.65 13.21 26.38
C GLY A 47 23.74 12.59 25.50
N LEU A 48 24.91 12.29 26.08
CA LEU A 48 26.05 11.73 25.34
C LEU A 48 26.14 10.21 25.45
N THR A 49 25.52 9.63 26.47
CA THR A 49 25.53 8.18 26.73
C THR A 49 24.13 7.58 26.63
N PHE A 50 24.05 6.27 26.38
CA PHE A 50 22.78 5.52 26.35
C PHE A 50 21.87 5.78 27.55
N THR A 51 22.45 5.98 28.74
CA THR A 51 21.75 6.16 30.01
C THR A 51 21.91 7.57 30.58
N SER A 52 22.28 8.56 29.76
CA SER A 52 22.37 9.94 30.21
C SER A 52 21.03 10.43 30.78
N PRO A 53 21.06 11.30 31.81
CA PRO A 53 19.85 11.91 32.34
C PRO A 53 19.14 12.73 31.25
N LYS A 54 17.85 13.00 31.43
CA LYS A 54 17.07 13.83 30.51
C LYS A 54 17.66 15.24 30.48
N TRP A 55 18.20 15.62 29.33
CA TRP A 55 18.77 16.95 29.12
C TRP A 55 18.32 17.49 27.77
N PRO A 56 17.26 18.31 27.71
CA PRO A 56 16.70 18.76 26.44
C PRO A 56 17.64 19.70 25.69
N THR A 57 17.64 19.58 24.36
CA THR A 57 18.33 20.50 23.44
C THR A 57 17.46 21.74 23.20
N ASN A 58 18.00 22.93 23.42
CA ASN A 58 17.30 24.20 23.21
C ASN A 58 18.21 25.24 22.56
N PRO A 59 17.90 25.72 21.33
CA PRO A 59 16.79 25.29 20.48
C PRO A 59 16.97 23.84 19.98
N PRO A 60 15.90 23.15 19.54
CA PRO A 60 16.03 21.84 18.91
C PRO A 60 16.90 21.90 17.64
N ASN A 61 17.72 20.87 17.46
CA ASN A 61 18.56 20.70 16.28
C ASN A 61 17.86 19.83 15.22
N VAL A 62 18.43 19.79 14.02
CA VAL A 62 18.01 18.86 12.97
C VAL A 62 18.49 17.44 13.28
N ILE A 63 17.88 16.46 12.61
CA ILE A 63 18.33 15.07 12.69
C ILE A 63 19.73 14.96 12.08
N GLU A 64 20.67 14.38 12.84
CA GLU A 64 22.05 14.19 12.40
C GLU A 64 22.50 12.74 12.51
N LYS A 65 23.45 12.35 11.66
CA LYS A 65 24.02 10.99 11.70
C LYS A 65 25.10 10.91 12.77
N ILE A 66 24.96 9.95 13.67
CA ILE A 66 26.00 9.63 14.65
C ILE A 66 27.08 8.80 13.95
N THR A 67 28.34 9.17 14.16
CA THR A 67 29.49 8.50 13.56
C THR A 67 30.53 8.15 14.62
N ALA A 68 31.56 7.38 14.24
CA ALA A 68 32.63 7.00 15.15
C ALA A 68 33.41 8.20 15.73
N ARG A 69 33.30 9.37 15.10
CA ARG A 69 34.03 10.60 15.48
C ARG A 69 33.10 11.79 15.75
N TYR A 70 31.79 11.59 15.73
CA TYR A 70 30.80 12.64 15.95
C TYR A 70 29.57 12.10 16.70
N PRO A 71 29.19 12.70 17.85
CA PRO A 71 29.78 13.90 18.45
C PRO A 71 31.21 13.66 18.98
N LYS A 72 32.09 14.66 18.85
CA LYS A 72 33.52 14.56 19.21
C LYS A 72 33.71 14.72 20.72
N HIS A 73 33.26 13.74 21.49
CA HIS A 73 33.36 13.74 22.94
C HIS A 73 33.69 12.33 23.46
N PHE A 74 34.67 12.22 24.36
CA PHE A 74 35.14 10.93 24.88
C PHE A 74 34.07 10.12 25.62
N ALA A 75 33.12 10.80 26.28
CA ALA A 75 31.99 10.15 26.93
C ALA A 75 30.86 9.76 25.96
N SER A 76 30.94 10.08 24.67
CA SER A 76 29.90 9.68 23.73
C SER A 76 29.91 8.17 23.53
N SER A 77 28.75 7.52 23.66
CA SER A 77 28.64 6.06 23.53
C SER A 77 29.05 5.52 22.15
N PHE A 78 29.07 6.37 21.13
CA PHE A 78 29.47 6.01 19.77
C PHE A 78 30.83 6.59 19.35
N PHE A 79 31.62 7.12 20.29
CA PHE A 79 32.94 7.65 19.99
C PHE A 79 34.01 6.56 20.01
N TYR A 80 34.50 6.19 18.83
CA TYR A 80 35.54 5.18 18.62
C TYR A 80 36.65 5.78 17.72
N PRO A 81 37.70 6.41 18.30
CA PRO A 81 38.67 7.19 17.53
C PRO A 81 39.48 6.35 16.53
N GLU A 82 39.68 5.06 16.84
CA GLU A 82 40.49 4.13 16.05
C GLU A 82 39.80 3.65 14.76
N ILE A 83 38.47 3.73 14.67
CA ILE A 83 37.72 3.28 13.50
C ILE A 83 37.22 4.47 12.67
N LYS A 84 37.21 4.29 11.35
CA LYS A 84 36.74 5.32 10.41
C LYS A 84 35.22 5.41 10.35
N HIS A 85 34.54 4.28 10.47
CA HIS A 85 33.09 4.16 10.37
C HIS A 85 32.56 3.22 11.44
N LEU A 86 31.38 3.53 11.98
CA LEU A 86 30.69 2.62 12.89
C LEU A 86 30.28 1.34 12.15
N PRO A 87 30.35 0.18 12.81
CA PRO A 87 29.70 -1.02 12.33
C PRO A 87 28.20 -0.79 12.15
N THR A 88 27.60 -1.54 11.23
CA THR A 88 26.15 -1.55 11.01
C THR A 88 25.43 -1.92 12.30
N ILE A 89 24.61 -1.02 12.83
CA ILE A 89 23.88 -1.24 14.09
C ILE A 89 22.58 -2.02 13.87
N ALA A 90 21.99 -1.91 12.68
CA ALA A 90 20.78 -2.62 12.31
C ALA A 90 20.73 -2.85 10.79
N ARG A 91 20.07 -3.93 10.38
CA ARG A 91 19.76 -4.23 8.98
C ARG A 91 18.26 -4.34 8.84
N VAL A 92 17.72 -3.74 7.80
CA VAL A 92 16.32 -3.94 7.39
C VAL A 92 16.30 -4.64 6.05
N THR A 93 15.50 -5.70 5.97
CA THR A 93 15.28 -6.45 4.74
C THR A 93 13.83 -6.31 4.32
N PHE A 94 13.62 -5.86 3.09
CA PHE A 94 12.32 -5.84 2.43
C PHE A 94 12.25 -7.04 1.50
N GLU A 95 11.31 -7.94 1.76
CA GLU A 95 11.02 -9.08 0.90
C GLU A 95 9.63 -8.93 0.29
N LYS A 96 9.55 -9.03 -1.04
CA LYS A 96 8.29 -8.96 -1.77
C LYS A 96 7.56 -10.30 -1.63
N LEU A 97 6.50 -10.30 -0.84
CA LEU A 97 5.68 -11.50 -0.63
C LEU A 97 4.86 -11.86 -1.88
N HIS A 98 4.07 -10.90 -2.38
CA HIS A 98 3.23 -11.11 -3.55
C HIS A 98 3.06 -9.82 -4.35
N GLU A 99 3.00 -9.96 -5.67
CA GLU A 99 2.69 -8.89 -6.60
C GLU A 99 1.40 -9.22 -7.35
N TYR A 100 0.37 -8.39 -7.15
CA TYR A 100 -0.92 -8.58 -7.80
C TYR A 100 -0.98 -7.76 -9.08
N TYR A 101 -1.01 -8.44 -10.23
CA TYR A 101 -1.28 -7.79 -11.50
C TYR A 101 -2.78 -7.47 -11.58
N GLY A 102 -3.13 -6.19 -11.47
CA GLY A 102 -4.46 -5.74 -11.87
C GLY A 102 -4.66 -6.13 -13.33
N SER A 103 -5.69 -6.92 -13.64
CA SER A 103 -6.18 -7.16 -15.00
C SER A 103 -6.78 -5.87 -15.59
N ASN A 104 -5.99 -4.80 -15.62
CA ASN A 104 -6.30 -3.60 -16.36
C ASN A 104 -5.91 -3.90 -17.81
N ASN A 105 -6.84 -4.60 -18.46
CA ASN A 105 -6.85 -4.92 -19.87
C ASN A 105 -7.04 -3.64 -20.72
N VAL A 106 -6.30 -2.56 -20.44
CA VAL A 106 -6.37 -1.30 -21.17
C VAL A 106 -6.10 -1.56 -22.65
N HIS A 107 -5.09 -2.39 -22.97
CA HIS A 107 -4.84 -2.82 -24.34
C HIS A 107 -5.99 -3.61 -24.97
N LYS A 108 -6.62 -4.56 -24.25
CA LYS A 108 -7.79 -5.30 -24.78
C LYS A 108 -9.04 -4.41 -24.88
N LYS A 109 -9.26 -3.46 -23.96
CA LYS A 109 -10.35 -2.47 -23.98
C LYS A 109 -10.18 -1.50 -25.15
N VAL A 110 -8.98 -0.98 -25.36
CA VAL A 110 -8.65 -0.10 -26.51
C VAL A 110 -8.79 -0.86 -27.83
N LYS A 111 -8.32 -2.11 -27.93
CA LYS A 111 -8.56 -2.95 -29.12
C LYS A 111 -10.06 -3.18 -29.35
N LYS A 112 -10.83 -3.56 -28.32
CA LYS A 112 -12.29 -3.74 -28.43
C LYS A 112 -13.00 -2.45 -28.87
N LEU A 113 -12.62 -1.28 -28.34
CA LEU A 113 -13.18 0.02 -28.72
C LEU A 113 -12.87 0.37 -30.18
N LYS A 114 -11.61 0.21 -30.62
CA LYS A 114 -11.21 0.45 -32.02
C LYS A 114 -11.96 -0.47 -32.99
N THR A 115 -12.10 -1.75 -32.66
CA THR A 115 -12.87 -2.71 -33.48
C THR A 115 -14.36 -2.37 -33.52
N LYS A 116 -14.95 -1.93 -32.40
CA LYS A 116 -16.37 -1.52 -32.33
C LYS A 116 -16.63 -0.26 -33.16
N GLN A 117 -15.73 0.72 -33.15
CA GLN A 117 -15.81 1.92 -33.99
C GLN A 117 -15.69 1.57 -35.48
N ARG A 118 -14.72 0.73 -35.87
CA ARG A 118 -14.57 0.26 -37.26
C ARG A 118 -15.80 -0.48 -37.77
N LYS A 119 -16.38 -1.39 -36.97
CA LYS A 119 -17.64 -2.09 -37.33
C LYS A 119 -18.82 -1.12 -37.52
N ARG A 120 -18.95 -0.10 -36.67
CA ARG A 120 -20.01 0.92 -36.80
C ARG A 120 -19.84 1.74 -38.08
N LEU A 121 -18.60 2.12 -38.42
CA LEU A 121 -18.31 2.86 -39.65
C LEU A 121 -18.63 2.03 -40.89
N LEU A 122 -18.21 0.76 -40.92
CA LEU A 122 -18.50 -0.17 -42.02
C LEU A 122 -20.01 -0.43 -42.17
N LYS A 123 -20.76 -0.56 -41.06
CA LYS A 123 -22.22 -0.73 -41.10
C LYS A 123 -22.92 0.52 -41.62
N LYS A 124 -22.45 1.73 -41.28
CA LYS A 124 -22.98 2.99 -41.84
C LYS A 124 -22.69 3.11 -43.34
N LEU A 125 -21.49 2.74 -43.78
CA LEU A 125 -21.12 2.75 -45.20
C LEU A 125 -21.90 1.70 -46.02
N ALA A 126 -22.19 0.54 -45.43
CA ALA A 126 -23.04 -0.48 -46.06
C ALA A 126 -24.52 -0.06 -46.12
N ALA A 127 -25.04 0.57 -45.07
CA ALA A 127 -26.41 1.11 -45.05
C ALA A 127 -26.60 2.27 -46.04
N ALA A 128 -25.55 3.04 -46.34
CA ALA A 128 -25.57 4.07 -47.37
C ALA A 128 -25.54 3.50 -48.80
N ARG A 129 -25.29 2.19 -48.98
CA ARG A 129 -25.17 1.52 -50.29
C ARG A 129 -26.29 0.53 -50.62
N GLY A 130 -27.19 0.20 -49.69
CA GLY A 130 -28.18 -0.87 -49.87
C GLY A 130 -29.62 -0.40 -49.69
N ASN A 131 -30.28 -0.09 -50.81
CA ASN A 131 -31.71 -0.33 -50.97
C ASN A 131 -31.90 -1.83 -51.24
N ASP A 132 -33.01 -2.39 -50.76
CA ASP A 132 -33.71 -3.58 -51.27
C ASP A 132 -33.58 -4.94 -50.54
N SER A 133 -34.77 -5.47 -50.24
CA SER A 133 -35.24 -6.86 -50.16
C SER A 133 -34.82 -7.85 -49.04
N ARG A 134 -35.85 -8.16 -48.24
CA ARG A 134 -36.22 -9.42 -47.55
C ARG A 134 -35.33 -10.66 -47.79
N LYS A 135 -34.97 -11.36 -46.70
CA LYS A 135 -35.34 -12.77 -46.46
C LYS A 135 -35.00 -13.24 -45.04
N SER A 136 -35.93 -14.04 -44.51
CA SER A 136 -35.87 -14.86 -43.31
C SER A 136 -34.96 -16.06 -43.52
N GLU A 137 -34.21 -16.49 -42.50
CA GLU A 137 -34.16 -17.90 -42.04
C GLU A 137 -33.23 -18.07 -40.82
N ASN A 138 -33.84 -18.55 -39.73
CA ASN A 138 -33.33 -19.43 -38.66
C ASN A 138 -31.85 -19.33 -38.25
N GLU A 139 -31.57 -18.47 -37.26
CA GLU A 139 -30.45 -18.67 -36.33
C GLU A 139 -31.00 -19.22 -35.02
N THR A 140 -30.51 -20.39 -34.61
CA THR A 140 -30.70 -20.87 -33.24
C THR A 140 -30.10 -19.83 -32.30
N GLU A 141 -30.98 -19.09 -31.62
CA GLU A 141 -30.65 -17.94 -30.78
C GLU A 141 -29.79 -18.43 -29.59
N LYS A 142 -28.47 -18.43 -29.78
CA LYS A 142 -27.52 -18.76 -28.71
C LYS A 142 -27.66 -17.68 -27.65
N GLN A 143 -28.39 -18.00 -26.58
CA GLN A 143 -28.79 -17.05 -25.55
C GLN A 143 -27.55 -16.52 -24.80
N VAL A 144 -27.05 -15.36 -25.23
CA VAL A 144 -25.95 -14.65 -24.56
C VAL A 144 -26.47 -14.13 -23.24
N ASN A 145 -26.10 -14.82 -22.16
CA ASN A 145 -26.52 -14.47 -20.81
C ASN A 145 -25.40 -13.75 -20.06
N ASP A 146 -25.64 -12.48 -19.71
CA ASP A 146 -24.77 -11.74 -18.81
C ASP A 146 -24.81 -12.32 -17.39
N CYS A 147 -23.69 -12.18 -16.66
CA CYS A 147 -23.66 -12.53 -15.25
C CYS A 147 -24.64 -11.67 -14.45
N ARG A 148 -25.48 -12.32 -13.65
CA ARG A 148 -26.41 -11.69 -12.72
C ARG A 148 -25.98 -12.03 -11.30
N VAL A 149 -25.81 -11.00 -10.48
CA VAL A 149 -25.50 -11.14 -9.05
C VAL A 149 -26.75 -10.85 -8.21
N GLY A 150 -26.79 -11.43 -7.02
CA GLY A 150 -27.87 -11.25 -6.06
C GLY A 150 -27.76 -9.93 -5.30
N ALA A 151 -28.72 -9.73 -4.40
CA ALA A 151 -28.66 -8.63 -3.44
C ALA A 151 -27.42 -8.75 -2.55
N TRP A 152 -26.96 -7.60 -2.06
CA TRP A 152 -25.91 -7.56 -1.05
C TRP A 152 -26.40 -8.13 0.28
N SER A 153 -25.53 -8.83 0.99
CA SER A 153 -25.72 -9.11 2.41
C SER A 153 -25.77 -7.81 3.20
N PRO A 154 -26.33 -7.85 4.43
CA PRO A 154 -26.07 -6.82 5.41
C PRO A 154 -24.55 -6.62 5.60
N TRP A 155 -24.18 -5.42 6.05
CA TRP A 155 -22.81 -5.16 6.47
C TRP A 155 -22.47 -5.99 7.69
N SER A 156 -21.24 -6.51 7.73
CA SER A 156 -20.67 -7.10 8.94
C SER A 156 -20.64 -6.06 10.07
N PRO A 157 -20.54 -6.51 11.33
CA PRO A 157 -20.12 -5.65 12.43
C PRO A 157 -18.82 -4.92 12.10
N CYS A 158 -18.62 -3.75 12.70
CA CYS A 158 -17.37 -3.01 12.55
C CYS A 158 -16.23 -3.79 13.20
N SER A 159 -15.07 -3.85 12.56
CA SER A 159 -13.89 -4.56 13.08
C SER A 159 -13.39 -4.02 14.42
N LYS A 160 -13.76 -2.79 14.76
CA LYS A 160 -13.46 -2.17 16.05
C LYS A 160 -14.72 -1.51 16.61
N SER A 161 -14.92 -1.61 17.92
CA SER A 161 -15.99 -0.92 18.65
C SER A 161 -15.63 0.54 18.97
N CYS A 162 -14.35 0.86 18.99
CA CYS A 162 -13.77 2.21 19.17
C CYS A 162 -12.71 2.45 18.08
N ASP A 163 -12.31 3.71 17.85
CA ASP A 163 -11.52 4.13 16.67
C ASP A 163 -12.21 3.89 15.31
N VAL A 164 -11.48 4.22 14.25
CA VAL A 164 -11.83 3.91 12.87
C VAL A 164 -11.52 2.44 12.59
N GLY A 165 -12.56 1.68 12.28
CA GLY A 165 -12.52 0.28 11.84
C GLY A 165 -12.99 0.11 10.40
N LYS A 166 -13.12 -1.15 9.96
CA LYS A 166 -13.67 -1.52 8.65
C LYS A 166 -14.80 -2.53 8.81
N ARG A 167 -15.75 -2.51 7.89
CA ARG A 167 -16.82 -3.51 7.76
C ARG A 167 -16.94 -3.97 6.32
N THR A 168 -17.42 -5.18 6.12
CA THR A 168 -17.48 -5.83 4.81
C THR A 168 -18.89 -6.36 4.54
N ARG A 169 -19.29 -6.38 3.27
CA ARG A 169 -20.49 -7.10 2.82
C ARG A 169 -20.18 -7.91 1.57
N SER A 170 -20.97 -8.95 1.32
CA SER A 170 -20.79 -9.85 0.19
C SER A 170 -22.10 -10.11 -0.54
N ARG A 171 -22.02 -10.46 -1.82
CA ARG A 171 -23.16 -10.92 -2.63
C ARG A 171 -22.77 -12.15 -3.42
N VAL A 172 -23.75 -12.97 -3.76
CA VAL A 172 -23.53 -14.21 -4.53
C VAL A 172 -23.87 -14.03 -6.00
N VAL A 173 -23.27 -14.86 -6.85
CA VAL A 173 -23.65 -14.94 -8.26
C VAL A 173 -24.94 -15.75 -8.38
N VAL A 174 -25.99 -15.14 -8.93
CA VAL A 174 -27.28 -15.81 -9.19
C VAL A 174 -27.23 -16.54 -10.54
N ARG A 175 -26.46 -16.02 -11.49
CA ARG A 175 -26.25 -16.63 -12.80
C ARG A 175 -24.89 -16.26 -13.34
N TYR A 176 -24.08 -17.24 -13.71
CA TYR A 176 -22.80 -17.02 -14.37
C TYR A 176 -22.97 -16.57 -15.82
N ALA A 177 -21.97 -15.89 -16.37
CA ALA A 177 -21.96 -15.48 -17.76
C ALA A 177 -21.78 -16.70 -18.68
N VAL A 178 -22.50 -16.73 -19.80
CA VAL A 178 -22.38 -17.76 -20.85
C VAL A 178 -22.00 -17.09 -22.18
N ASP A 179 -21.13 -17.75 -22.95
CA ASP A 179 -20.62 -17.28 -24.23
C ASP A 179 -19.98 -15.88 -24.20
N GLN A 180 -20.62 -14.88 -24.82
CA GLN A 180 -20.13 -13.50 -24.91
C GLN A 180 -20.69 -12.61 -23.80
N GLY A 181 -21.31 -13.19 -22.77
CA GLY A 181 -21.87 -12.48 -21.62
C GLY A 181 -20.80 -11.71 -20.82
N ARG A 182 -21.22 -10.65 -20.13
CA ARG A 182 -20.35 -9.87 -19.24
C ARG A 182 -20.03 -10.63 -17.96
N ASP A 183 -18.75 -10.63 -17.58
CA ASP A 183 -18.25 -11.17 -16.31
C ASP A 183 -18.94 -10.54 -15.10
N CYS A 184 -18.97 -11.30 -13.99
CA CYS A 184 -19.60 -10.84 -12.75
C CYS A 184 -18.87 -9.63 -12.15
N PRO A 185 -19.61 -8.62 -11.66
CA PRO A 185 -19.01 -7.52 -10.90
C PRO A 185 -18.45 -8.02 -9.54
N HIS A 186 -17.69 -7.18 -8.84
CA HIS A 186 -17.13 -7.52 -7.53
C HIS A 186 -18.19 -8.05 -6.56
N LEU A 187 -17.85 -9.14 -5.88
CA LEU A 187 -18.72 -9.87 -4.96
C LEU A 187 -18.54 -9.47 -3.50
N THR A 188 -17.50 -8.68 -3.21
CA THR A 188 -17.17 -8.20 -1.86
C THR A 188 -16.94 -6.70 -1.88
N GLU A 189 -17.44 -6.01 -0.86
CA GLU A 189 -17.27 -4.57 -0.68
C GLU A 189 -16.82 -4.28 0.75
N THR A 190 -15.92 -3.30 0.90
CA THR A 190 -15.36 -2.88 2.20
C THR A 190 -15.59 -1.38 2.40
N GLN A 191 -16.02 -0.99 3.59
CA GLN A 191 -16.22 0.40 3.98
C GLN A 191 -15.61 0.68 5.36
N TRP A 192 -15.15 1.92 5.57
CA TRP A 192 -14.77 2.41 6.89
C TRP A 192 -16.00 2.55 7.80
N CYS A 193 -15.81 2.29 9.09
CA CYS A 193 -16.82 2.41 10.14
C CYS A 193 -16.16 2.83 11.46
N GLY A 194 -16.95 3.05 12.51
CA GLY A 194 -16.45 3.48 13.81
C GLY A 194 -16.49 4.99 13.98
N SER A 195 -15.85 5.49 15.03
CA SER A 195 -15.88 6.91 15.40
C SER A 195 -14.46 7.44 15.61
N ALA A 196 -14.26 8.74 15.48
CA ALA A 196 -12.98 9.39 15.82
C ALA A 196 -12.68 9.34 17.34
N ARG A 197 -13.57 8.78 18.17
CA ARG A 197 -13.31 8.59 19.60
C ARG A 197 -12.29 7.47 19.75
N LYS A 198 -11.14 7.85 20.31
CA LYS A 198 -10.07 6.92 20.64
C LYS A 198 -10.55 5.89 21.65
N CYS A 199 -10.12 4.64 21.48
CA CYS A 199 -10.24 3.66 22.55
C CYS A 199 -9.52 4.22 23.79
N SER A 200 -10.18 4.19 24.96
CA SER A 200 -9.53 4.54 26.22
C SER A 200 -8.45 3.50 26.50
N VAL A 201 -7.19 3.92 26.41
CA VAL A 201 -6.08 3.09 26.88
C VAL A 201 -6.06 3.23 28.39
N ASP A 202 -6.35 2.15 29.11
CA ASP A 202 -6.16 2.11 30.55
C ASP A 202 -4.64 2.17 30.81
N GLU A 203 -4.12 3.33 31.24
CA GLU A 203 -2.69 3.55 31.48
C GLU A 203 -2.13 2.78 32.69
N ASN A 204 -2.90 1.85 33.25
CA ASN A 204 -2.52 1.07 34.43
C ASN A 204 -1.69 -0.19 34.13
N TYR A 205 -1.38 -0.48 32.86
CA TYR A 205 -0.63 -1.70 32.50
C TYR A 205 0.90 -1.60 32.75
N PHE A 206 1.44 -0.42 33.09
CA PHE A 206 2.88 -0.21 33.35
C PHE A 206 3.16 0.48 34.69
N ARG A 207 2.51 0.03 35.77
CA ARG A 207 2.92 0.38 37.14
C ARG A 207 3.67 -0.80 37.75
N TRP A 208 5.00 -0.70 37.77
CA TRP A 208 5.89 -1.43 38.68
C TRP A 208 6.06 -0.64 39.98
#